data_AF-A0AAV0YPN7-F1
#
_entry.id   AF-A0AAV0YPN7-F1
#
_cell.length_a   1.000
_cell.length_b   1.000
_cell.length_c   1.000
_cell.angle_alpha   90.00
_cell.angle_beta   90.00
_cell.angle_gamma   90.00
#
_symmetry.space_group_name_H-M   'P 1'
#
loop_
_entity.id
_entity.type
_entity.pdbx_description
1 polymer ?
#
loop_
_entity_poly.entity_id
_entity_poly.type
_entity_poly.pdbx_seq_one_letter_code
_entity_poly.pdbx_strand_id
1 'polypeptide(L)'
;MVDDTYDAYGTIDELELFTKAIERWDTCGLDNLPDYMKFLYRILFDLNKEIEEEAINEGIVYAMNYYKNEFILYIQAYMAEVRWLNNNYQPTLEEYIRVSAISSGYCLMTATCYIGMGNIAT
;
A
#
# COMPACT_ATOMS: atom_id res chain seq x y z
N MET A 1 -6.09 -9.02 -2.85
CA MET A 1 -6.99 -7.90 -3.21
C MET A 1 -6.22 -6.76 -3.84
N VAL A 2 -5.34 -6.06 -3.11
CA VAL A 2 -4.55 -4.96 -3.69
C VAL A 2 -3.54 -5.50 -4.71
N ASP A 3 -2.78 -6.52 -4.34
CA ASP A 3 -1.88 -7.26 -5.24
C ASP A 3 -2.56 -7.63 -6.56
N ASP A 4 -3.66 -8.38 -6.50
CA ASP A 4 -4.45 -8.74 -7.69
C ASP A 4 -4.91 -7.52 -8.52
N THR A 5 -5.20 -6.39 -7.86
CA THR A 5 -5.61 -5.17 -8.56
C THR A 5 -4.46 -4.62 -9.41
N TYR A 6 -3.23 -4.65 -8.91
CA TYR A 6 -2.05 -4.22 -9.68
C TYR A 6 -1.62 -5.27 -10.72
N ASP A 7 -1.77 -6.56 -10.44
CA ASP A 7 -1.29 -7.63 -11.33
C ASP A 7 -2.27 -8.00 -12.46
N ALA A 8 -3.58 -7.93 -12.21
CA ALA A 8 -4.57 -8.52 -13.13
C ALA A 8 -5.76 -7.62 -13.50
N TYR A 9 -6.22 -6.74 -12.61
CA TYR A 9 -7.51 -6.04 -12.84
C TYR A 9 -7.37 -4.58 -13.30
N GLY A 10 -6.39 -3.85 -12.79
CA GLY A 10 -6.24 -2.42 -13.05
C GLY A 10 -5.54 -2.13 -14.37
N THR A 11 -6.05 -1.13 -15.10
CA THR A 11 -5.28 -0.51 -16.18
C THR A 11 -4.23 0.43 -15.62
N ILE A 12 -3.16 0.70 -16.36
CA ILE A 12 -2.07 1.58 -15.88
C ILE A 12 -2.57 2.97 -15.46
N ASP A 13 -3.51 3.56 -16.20
CA ASP A 13 -4.06 4.88 -15.89
C ASP A 13 -4.89 4.87 -14.58
N GLU A 14 -5.65 3.79 -14.36
CA GLU A 14 -6.40 3.59 -13.11
C GLU A 14 -5.46 3.37 -11.93
N LEU A 15 -4.40 2.57 -12.11
CA LEU A 15 -3.42 2.26 -11.07
C LEU A 15 -2.59 3.49 -10.67
N GLU A 16 -2.29 4.40 -11.59
CA GLU A 16 -1.66 5.69 -11.28
C GLU A 16 -2.55 6.56 -10.38
N LEU A 17 -3.86 6.62 -10.66
CA LEU A 17 -4.81 7.35 -9.83
C LEU A 17 -4.99 6.68 -8.47
N PHE A 18 -5.07 5.34 -8.45
CA PHE A 18 -5.23 4.55 -7.23
C PHE A 18 -3.99 4.67 -6.32
N THR A 19 -2.78 4.59 -6.89
CA THR A 19 -1.51 4.83 -6.19
C THR A 19 -1.51 6.20 -5.53
N LYS A 20 -1.84 7.26 -6.28
CA LYS A 20 -1.87 8.64 -5.77
C LYS A 20 -2.87 8.82 -4.63
N ALA A 21 -4.03 8.17 -4.70
CA ALA A 21 -5.02 8.19 -3.63
C ALA A 21 -4.49 7.51 -2.35
N ILE A 22 -3.76 6.40 -2.50
CA ILE A 22 -3.13 5.72 -1.35
C ILE A 22 -2.00 6.58 -0.75
N GLU A 23 -1.14 7.16 -1.58
CA GLU A 23 -0.03 8.01 -1.12
C GLU A 23 -0.51 9.23 -0.34
N ARG A 24 -1.64 9.84 -0.76
CA ARG A 24 -2.27 10.95 -0.03
C ARG A 24 -2.90 10.52 1.29
N TRP A 25 -3.28 9.24 1.39
CA TRP A 25 -3.97 8.68 2.53
C TRP A 25 -5.29 9.40 2.83
N ASP A 26 -6.02 9.77 1.77
CA ASP A 26 -7.33 10.42 1.86
C ASP A 26 -8.28 9.91 0.77
N THR A 27 -9.58 10.12 0.96
CA THR A 27 -10.58 9.73 -0.03
C THR A 27 -10.74 10.75 -1.17
N CYS A 28 -9.87 11.77 -1.26
CA CYS A 28 -10.02 12.82 -2.24
C CYS A 28 -9.57 12.35 -3.63
N GLY A 29 -10.37 12.64 -4.66
CA GLY A 29 -10.01 12.31 -6.04
C GLY A 29 -10.31 10.87 -6.46
N LEU A 30 -11.03 10.11 -5.62
CA LEU A 30 -11.54 8.79 -6.00
C LEU A 30 -12.57 8.86 -7.14
N ASP A 31 -13.18 10.02 -7.40
CA ASP A 31 -14.27 10.17 -8.38
C ASP A 31 -13.92 9.65 -9.79
N ASN A 32 -12.64 9.75 -10.16
CA ASN A 32 -12.11 9.34 -11.46
C ASN A 32 -11.80 7.83 -11.56
N LEU A 33 -11.90 7.08 -10.46
CA LEU A 33 -11.67 5.64 -10.44
C LEU A 33 -12.95 4.86 -10.79
N PRO A 34 -12.83 3.63 -11.32
CA PRO A 34 -13.97 2.74 -11.48
C PRO A 34 -14.54 2.31 -10.12
N ASP A 35 -15.82 1.93 -10.10
CA ASP A 35 -16.55 1.63 -8.85
C ASP A 35 -15.93 0.50 -8.03
N TYR A 36 -15.33 -0.50 -8.69
CA TYR A 36 -14.67 -1.61 -7.99
C TYR A 36 -13.41 -1.14 -7.23
N MET A 37 -12.61 -0.24 -7.82
CA MET A 37 -11.43 0.33 -7.15
C MET A 37 -11.83 1.32 -6.05
N LYS A 38 -12.89 2.11 -6.26
CA LYS A 38 -13.46 2.97 -5.21
C LYS A 38 -13.89 2.14 -4.01
N PHE A 39 -14.57 1.03 -4.25
CA PHE A 39 -15.01 0.11 -3.21
C PHE A 39 -13.81 -0.50 -2.46
N LEU A 40 -12.81 -1.00 -3.20
CA LEU A 40 -11.58 -1.52 -2.61
C LEU A 40 -10.86 -0.47 -1.75
N TYR A 41 -10.70 0.76 -2.26
CA TYR A 41 -10.05 1.84 -1.52
C TYR A 41 -10.79 2.15 -0.23
N ARG A 42 -12.12 2.22 -0.26
CA ARG A 42 -12.94 2.49 0.93
C ARG A 42 -12.74 1.43 2.02
N ILE A 43 -12.75 0.14 1.64
CA ILE A 43 -12.47 -0.94 2.60
C ILE A 43 -11.10 -0.76 3.26
N LEU A 44 -10.07 -0.49 2.45
CA LEU A 44 -8.71 -0.26 2.97
C LEU A 44 -8.65 0.96 3.89
N PHE A 45 -9.26 2.06 3.47
CA PHE A 45 -9.25 3.32 4.20
C PHE A 45 -9.98 3.20 5.54
N ASP A 46 -11.18 2.61 5.53
CA ASP A 46 -11.99 2.43 6.74
C ASP A 46 -11.29 1.49 7.74
N LEU A 47 -10.73 0.36 7.27
CA LEU A 47 -9.93 -0.54 8.12
C LEU A 47 -8.74 0.18 8.74
N ASN A 48 -7.98 0.95 7.96
CA ASN A 48 -6.83 1.68 8.46
C ASN A 48 -7.19 2.75 9.47
N LYS A 49 -8.34 3.41 9.28
CA LYS A 49 -8.86 4.39 10.22
C LYS A 49 -9.26 3.75 11.55
N GLU A 50 -9.91 2.59 11.52
CA GLU A 50 -10.25 1.83 12.74
C GLU A 50 -8.98 1.46 13.53
N ILE A 51 -7.95 0.94 12.84
CA ILE A 51 -6.67 0.59 13.47
C ILE A 51 -5.97 1.86 14.01
N GLU A 52 -6.00 2.98 13.30
CA GLU A 52 -5.41 4.25 13.74
C GLU A 52 -6.10 4.78 15.02
N GLU A 53 -7.43 4.69 15.09
CA GLU A 53 -8.19 5.07 16.29
C GLU A 53 -7.82 4.19 17.50
N GLU A 54 -7.67 2.88 17.30
CA GLU A 54 -7.22 1.95 18.35
C GLU A 54 -5.77 2.25 18.79
N ALA A 55 -4.86 2.48 17.84
CA ALA A 55 -3.47 2.80 18.13
C ALA A 55 -3.30 4.12 18.90
N ILE A 56 -4.17 5.12 18.67
CA ILE A 56 -4.20 6.36 19.46
C ILE A 56 -4.60 6.04 20.91
N ASN A 57 -5.62 5.20 21.11
CA ASN A 57 -6.08 4.83 22.44
C ASN A 57 -5.03 4.03 23.24
N GLU A 58 -4.22 3.21 22.56
CA GLU A 58 -3.16 2.41 23.16
C GLU A 58 -1.81 3.15 23.26
N GLY A 59 -1.68 4.35 22.68
CA GLY A 59 -0.46 5.15 22.72
C GLY A 59 0.66 4.66 21.79
N ILE A 60 0.33 3.84 20.78
CA ILE A 60 1.28 3.22 19.83
C ILE A 60 1.27 3.88 18.45
N VAL A 61 0.96 5.19 18.39
CA VAL A 61 0.88 6.00 17.15
C VAL A 61 2.17 5.92 16.30
N TYR A 62 3.33 5.71 16.93
CA TYR A 62 4.59 5.54 16.22
C TYR A 62 4.59 4.30 15.30
N ALA A 63 3.98 3.19 15.74
CA ALA A 63 3.88 1.95 14.96
C ALA A 63 2.96 2.15 13.75
N MET A 64 1.86 2.90 13.92
CA MET A 64 0.98 3.27 12.81
C MET A 64 1.67 4.13 11.76
N ASN A 65 2.46 5.12 12.18
CA ASN A 65 3.23 5.94 11.25
C ASN A 65 4.24 5.09 10.45
N TYR A 66 4.88 4.12 11.11
CA TYR A 66 5.80 3.20 10.44
C TYR A 66 5.06 2.31 9.44
N TYR A 67 3.95 1.69 9.84
CA TYR A 67 3.09 0.90 8.97
C TYR A 67 2.64 1.69 7.73
N LYS A 68 2.17 2.93 7.91
CA LYS A 68 1.70 3.77 6.81
C LYS A 68 2.80 4.04 5.79
N ASN A 69 4.01 4.32 6.26
CA ASN A 69 5.17 4.52 5.39
C ASN A 69 5.51 3.23 4.60
N GLU A 70 5.53 2.07 5.27
CA GLU A 70 5.77 0.78 4.61
C GLU A 70 4.68 0.45 3.60
N PHE A 71 3.41 0.77 3.89
CA PHE A 71 2.30 0.55 2.96
C PHE A 71 2.44 1.40 1.70
N ILE A 72 2.85 2.67 1.84
CA ILE A 72 3.10 3.55 0.70
C ILE A 72 4.26 3.01 -0.15
N LEU A 73 5.38 2.60 0.47
CA LEU A 73 6.51 2.02 -0.25
C LEU A 73 6.13 0.73 -1.01
N TYR A 74 5.32 -0.11 -0.37
CA TYR A 74 4.77 -1.33 -0.97
C TYR A 74 3.96 -1.06 -2.23
N ILE A 75 3.06 -0.07 -2.18
CA ILE A 75 2.25 0.33 -3.33
C ILE A 75 3.08 0.98 -4.43
N GLN A 76 4.09 1.77 -4.08
CA GLN A 76 5.04 2.32 -5.04
C GLN A 76 5.86 1.22 -5.74
N ALA A 77 6.22 0.16 -5.02
CA ALA A 77 6.91 -1.00 -5.58
C ALA A 77 6.04 -1.73 -6.61
N TYR A 78 4.75 -1.97 -6.30
CA TYR A 78 3.81 -2.51 -7.27
C TYR A 78 3.64 -1.62 -8.51
N MET A 79 3.52 -0.30 -8.32
CA MET A 79 3.44 0.62 -9.45
C MET A 79 4.72 0.59 -10.31
N ALA A 80 5.90 0.38 -9.71
CA ALA A 80 7.15 0.21 -10.46
C ALA A 80 7.13 -1.06 -11.32
N GLU A 81 6.67 -2.18 -10.79
CA GLU A 81 6.52 -3.45 -11.53
C GLU A 81 5.53 -3.32 -12.68
N VAL A 82 4.38 -2.68 -12.45
CA VAL A 82 3.39 -2.39 -13.50
C VAL A 82 3.98 -1.53 -14.60
N ARG A 83 4.75 -0.49 -14.24
CA ARG A 83 5.44 0.36 -15.22
C ARG A 83 6.49 -0.41 -16.01
N TRP A 84 7.21 -1.36 -15.39
CA TRP A 84 8.15 -2.22 -16.11
C TRP A 84 7.43 -3.08 -17.14
N LEU A 85 6.36 -3.76 -16.74
CA LEU A 85 5.55 -4.60 -17.61
C LEU A 85 4.98 -3.79 -18.79
N ASN A 86 4.33 -2.66 -18.50
CA ASN A 86 3.68 -1.83 -19.51
C ASN A 86 4.67 -1.25 -20.55
N ASN A 87 5.89 -0.92 -20.12
CA ASN A 87 6.92 -0.37 -21.01
C ASN A 87 7.80 -1.45 -21.65
N ASN A 88 7.52 -2.74 -21.42
CA ASN A 88 8.41 -3.85 -21.79
C ASN A 88 9.87 -3.63 -21.31
N TYR A 89 10.03 -2.98 -20.16
CA TYR A 89 11.32 -2.71 -19.57
C TYR A 89 11.81 -3.94 -18.81
N GLN A 90 13.03 -4.37 -19.12
CA GLN A 90 13.70 -5.43 -18.38
C GLN A 90 14.63 -4.81 -17.33
N PRO A 91 14.31 -4.91 -16.02
CA PRO A 91 15.18 -4.39 -14.98
C PRO A 91 16.47 -5.20 -14.89
N THR A 92 17.51 -4.56 -14.37
CA THR A 92 18.70 -5.28 -13.90
C THR A 92 18.34 -6.15 -12.69
N LEU A 93 19.16 -7.17 -12.41
CA LEU A 93 18.95 -8.02 -11.23
C LEU A 93 18.93 -7.19 -9.92
N GLU A 94 19.78 -6.17 -9.82
CA GLU A 94 19.85 -5.29 -8.65
C GLU A 94 18.57 -4.47 -8.48
N GLU A 95 18.07 -3.86 -9.56
CA GLU A 95 16.79 -3.12 -9.55
C GLU A 95 15.63 -4.04 -9.19
N TYR A 96 15.57 -5.22 -9.81
CA TYR A 96 14.53 -6.21 -9.54
C TYR A 96 14.54 -6.64 -8.06
N ILE A 97 15.70 -7.02 -7.51
CA ILE A 97 15.81 -7.42 -6.09
C ILE A 97 15.36 -6.29 -5.16
N ARG A 98 15.77 -5.05 -5.45
CA ARG A 98 15.39 -3.89 -4.62
C ARG A 98 13.89 -3.64 -4.59
N VAL A 99 13.21 -3.73 -5.73
CA VAL A 99 11.76 -3.53 -5.82
C VAL A 99 11.02 -4.75 -5.27
N SER A 100 11.40 -5.96 -5.67
CA SER A 100 10.78 -7.22 -5.23
C SER A 100 10.90 -7.46 -3.72
N ALA A 101 11.99 -7.03 -3.08
CA ALA A 101 12.10 -7.09 -1.63
C ALA A 101 10.99 -6.31 -0.94
N ILE A 102 10.59 -5.17 -1.50
CA ILE A 102 9.50 -4.33 -0.99
C ILE A 102 8.15 -4.92 -1.39
N SER A 103 7.92 -5.21 -2.68
CA SER A 103 6.65 -5.76 -3.19
C SER A 103 6.35 -7.19 -2.71
N SER A 104 7.32 -7.88 -2.10
CA SER A 104 7.08 -9.14 -1.37
C SER A 104 6.17 -8.98 -0.15
N GLY A 105 6.03 -7.76 0.37
CA GLY A 105 5.15 -7.43 1.49
C GLY A 105 5.68 -7.83 2.87
N TYR A 106 6.85 -8.46 2.99
CA TYR A 106 7.41 -8.88 4.28
C TYR A 106 7.68 -7.71 5.24
N CYS A 107 8.17 -6.57 4.75
CA CYS A 107 8.39 -5.38 5.57
C CYS A 107 7.06 -4.83 6.12
N LEU A 108 6.05 -4.72 5.25
CA LEU A 108 4.70 -4.29 5.61
C LEU A 108 4.05 -5.24 6.63
N MET A 109 4.16 -6.55 6.42
CA MET A 109 3.65 -7.55 7.34
C MET A 109 4.30 -7.41 8.73
N THR A 110 5.62 -7.23 8.76
CA THR A 110 6.36 -7.03 10.01
C THR A 110 5.91 -5.76 10.74
N ALA A 111 5.73 -4.64 10.01
CA ALA A 111 5.18 -3.41 10.58
C ALA A 111 3.77 -3.60 11.15
N THR A 112 2.93 -4.37 10.46
CA THR A 112 1.57 -4.70 10.90
C THR A 112 1.57 -5.48 12.21
N CYS A 113 2.46 -6.47 12.34
CA CYS A 113 2.60 -7.24 13.58
C CYS A 113 2.95 -6.36 14.79
N TYR A 114 3.81 -5.34 14.62
CA TYR A 114 4.17 -4.46 15.72
C TYR A 114 3.01 -3.61 16.24
N ILE A 115 2.03 -3.28 15.39
CA ILE A 115 0.81 -2.60 15.83
C ILE A 115 0.07 -3.50 16.83
N GLY A 116 -0.14 -4.77 16.50
CA GLY A 116 -0.88 -5.71 17.36
C GLY A 116 -0.11 -6.20 18.61
N MET A 117 1.20 -5.97 18.69
CA MET A 117 2.00 -6.37 19.86
C MET A 117 1.92 -5.36 21.02
N GLY A 118 1.39 -4.16 20.78
CA GLY A 118 1.26 -3.10 21.78
C GLY A 118 2.60 -2.80 22.47
N ASN A 119 2.57 -2.70 23.80
CA ASN A 119 3.74 -2.34 24.62
C ASN A 119 4.89 -3.37 24.61
N ILE A 120 4.71 -4.57 24.05
CA ILE A 120 5.78 -5.58 23.94
C ILE A 120 6.74 -5.26 22.78
N ALA A 121 6.31 -4.43 21.82
CA ALA A 121 7.09 -4.05 20.65
C ALA A 121 8.27 -3.10 20.96
N THR A 122 8.40 -2.59 22.19
CA THR A 122 9.39 -1.60 22.63
C THR A 122 10.18 -2.10 23.83
#